data_AF-A0A397RYP5-F1
#
_entry.id   AF-A0A397RYP5-F1
#
_cell.length_a   1.000
_cell.length_b   1.000
_cell.length_c   1.000
_cell.angle_alpha   90.00
_cell.angle_beta   90.00
_cell.angle_gamma   90.00
#
_symmetry.space_group_name_H-M   'P 1'
#
loop_
_entity.id
_entity.type
_entity.pdbx_description
1 polymer ?
#
loop_
_entity_poly.entity_id
_entity_poly.type
_entity_poly.pdbx_seq_one_letter_code
_entity_poly.pdbx_strand_id
1 'polypeptide(L)'
;MATANLIANVNRGLERIENYIKGVGTLLQNPFNILDGIRGSLNTIWVTLQNITAEHDQYQNLLNDTNGWVNNYRNQLNDSRNQNLRLQRLLDESQVQVERTMRERDNAQGERNLAILAYNNEKKKSRCWYFSYQDKDRHV
;
A
#
# COMPACT_ATOMS: atom_id res chain seq x y z
N MET A 1 -12.26 -7.38 28.07
CA MET A 1 -12.91 -6.95 29.33
C MET A 1 -12.50 -7.87 30.50
N ALA A 2 -11.19 -8.13 30.64
CA ALA A 2 -10.63 -9.08 31.62
C ALA A 2 -9.69 -8.39 32.62
N THR A 3 -8.82 -7.50 32.14
CA THR A 3 -7.84 -6.75 32.96
C THR A 3 -8.46 -5.90 34.08
N ALA A 4 -9.58 -5.21 33.83
CA ALA A 4 -10.23 -4.37 34.85
C ALA A 4 -10.75 -5.19 36.05
N ASN A 5 -11.25 -6.40 35.80
CA ASN A 5 -11.70 -7.32 36.84
C ASN A 5 -10.51 -7.88 37.65
N LEU A 6 -9.38 -8.15 36.99
CA LEU A 6 -8.14 -8.57 37.66
C LEU A 6 -7.61 -7.47 38.59
N ILE A 7 -7.60 -6.21 38.14
CA ILE A 7 -7.19 -5.07 38.98
C ILE A 7 -8.13 -4.90 40.18
N ALA A 8 -9.44 -5.01 39.97
CA ALA A 8 -10.42 -4.94 41.06
C ALA A 8 -10.20 -6.06 42.11
N ASN A 9 -9.83 -7.26 41.67
CA ASN A 9 -9.51 -8.37 42.58
C ASN A 9 -8.26 -8.12 43.40
N VAL A 10 -7.20 -7.54 42.80
CA VAL A 10 -6.00 -7.12 43.54
C VAL A 10 -6.37 -6.08 44.60
N ASN A 11 -7.11 -5.04 44.23
CA ASN A 11 -7.52 -3.98 45.15
C ASN A 11 -8.34 -4.53 46.33
N ARG A 12 -9.27 -5.46 46.06
CA ARG A 12 -10.06 -6.12 47.11
C ARG A 12 -9.21 -6.98 48.04
N GLY A 13 -8.18 -7.65 47.51
CA GLY A 13 -7.21 -8.39 48.32
C GLY A 13 -6.40 -7.47 49.24
N LEU A 14 -5.96 -6.32 48.73
CA LEU A 14 -5.23 -5.31 49.50
C LEU A 14 -6.11 -4.70 50.60
N GLU A 15 -7.36 -4.36 50.29
CA GLU A 15 -8.32 -3.85 51.27
C GLU A 15 -8.58 -4.85 52.41
N ARG A 16 -8.65 -6.15 52.10
CA ARG A 16 -8.76 -7.20 53.14
C ARG A 16 -7.53 -7.24 54.05
N ILE A 17 -6.34 -7.20 53.47
CA ILE A 17 -5.07 -7.17 54.22
C ILE A 17 -5.02 -5.94 55.13
N GLU A 18 -5.40 -4.77 54.61
CA GLU A 18 -5.45 -3.53 55.36
C GLU A 18 -6.42 -3.64 56.56
N ASN A 19 -7.60 -4.21 56.35
CA ASN A 19 -8.57 -4.44 57.42
C ASN A 19 -8.06 -5.42 58.49
N TYR A 20 -7.35 -6.48 58.10
CA TYR A 20 -6.69 -7.41 59.03
C TYR A 20 -5.61 -6.71 59.88
N ILE A 21 -4.84 -5.80 59.30
CA ILE A 21 -3.78 -5.06 60.02
C ILE A 21 -4.39 -4.02 60.97
N LYS A 22 -5.45 -3.34 60.56
CA LYS A 22 -6.10 -2.28 61.37
C LYS A 22 -7.02 -2.83 62.47
N GLY A 23 -7.29 -4.13 62.50
CA GLY A 23 -8.18 -4.76 63.48
C GLY A 23 -9.65 -4.32 63.34
N VAL A 24 -10.05 -3.86 62.16
CA VAL A 24 -11.41 -3.36 61.89
C VAL A 24 -12.36 -4.54 61.74
N GLY A 25 -13.37 -4.65 62.62
CA GLY A 25 -14.49 -5.58 62.48
C GLY A 25 -14.48 -6.85 63.32
N THR A 26 -13.53 -7.04 64.25
CA THR A 26 -13.54 -8.22 65.13
C THR A 26 -13.05 -7.90 66.54
N LEU A 27 -13.95 -8.03 67.50
CA LEU A 27 -13.60 -8.22 68.90
C LEU A 27 -12.80 -9.52 69.02
N LEU A 28 -11.59 -9.45 69.60
CA LEU A 28 -10.77 -10.58 70.04
C LEU A 28 -10.23 -11.49 68.90
N GLN A 29 -9.22 -11.03 68.16
CA GLN A 29 -8.55 -11.86 67.15
C GLN A 29 -7.34 -12.61 67.73
N ASN A 30 -7.41 -13.94 67.64
CA ASN A 30 -6.25 -14.80 67.67
C ASN A 30 -5.28 -14.37 66.55
N PRO A 31 -4.02 -14.00 66.85
CA PRO A 31 -3.03 -13.58 65.86
C PRO A 31 -2.88 -14.59 64.71
N PHE A 32 -3.08 -15.89 64.97
CA PHE A 32 -3.03 -16.93 63.94
C PHE A 32 -4.09 -16.74 62.84
N ASN A 33 -5.31 -16.33 63.20
CA ASN A 33 -6.39 -16.15 62.23
C ASN A 33 -6.17 -14.91 61.35
N ILE A 34 -5.56 -13.86 61.91
CA ILE A 34 -5.15 -12.66 61.15
C ILE A 34 -4.10 -13.04 60.11
N LEU A 35 -3.07 -13.77 60.54
CA LEU A 35 -1.98 -14.20 59.67
C LEU A 35 -2.48 -15.12 58.54
N ASP A 36 -3.41 -16.02 58.83
CA ASP A 36 -4.00 -16.90 57.82
C ASP A 36 -4.85 -16.12 56.80
N GLY A 37 -5.64 -15.14 57.25
CA GLY A 37 -6.43 -14.27 56.38
C GLY A 37 -5.56 -13.37 55.47
N ILE A 38 -4.47 -12.82 56.01
CA ILE A 38 -3.48 -12.08 55.22
C ILE A 38 -2.83 -13.00 54.19
N ARG A 39 -2.43 -14.21 54.60
CA ARG A 39 -1.83 -15.21 53.70
C ARG A 39 -2.77 -15.59 52.55
N GLY A 40 -4.05 -15.84 52.83
CA GLY A 40 -5.04 -16.14 51.81
C GLY A 40 -5.27 -14.99 50.83
N SER A 41 -5.28 -13.75 51.33
CA SER A 41 -5.43 -12.55 50.51
C SER A 41 -4.20 -12.32 49.61
N LEU A 42 -2.99 -12.50 50.15
CA LEU A 42 -1.75 -12.45 49.38
C LEU A 42 -1.71 -13.52 48.29
N ASN A 43 -2.15 -14.75 48.59
CA ASN A 43 -2.22 -15.83 47.60
C ASN A 43 -3.18 -15.48 46.44
N THR A 44 -4.31 -14.85 46.76
CA THR A 44 -5.28 -14.40 45.75
C THR A 44 -4.70 -13.31 44.86
N ILE A 45 -4.00 -12.33 45.44
CA ILE A 45 -3.30 -11.29 44.68
C ILE A 45 -2.24 -11.92 43.78
N TRP A 46 -1.45 -12.87 44.30
CA TRP A 46 -0.40 -13.53 43.54
C TRP A 46 -0.93 -14.26 42.30
N VAL A 47 -1.99 -15.06 42.44
CA VAL A 47 -2.64 -15.74 41.30
C VAL A 47 -3.16 -14.71 40.29
N THR A 48 -3.75 -13.61 40.77
CA THR A 48 -4.27 -12.55 39.89
C THR A 48 -3.16 -11.88 39.10
N LEU A 49 -1.99 -11.63 39.71
CA LEU A 49 -0.82 -11.08 39.03
C LEU A 49 -0.28 -12.04 37.96
N GLN A 50 -0.25 -13.34 38.24
CA GLN A 50 0.14 -14.34 37.24
C GLN A 50 -0.77 -14.29 36.00
N ASN A 51 -2.08 -14.16 36.21
CA ASN A 51 -3.03 -14.03 35.11
C ASN A 51 -2.82 -12.73 34.32
N ILE A 52 -2.53 -11.61 34.98
CA ILE A 52 -2.21 -10.34 34.30
C ILE A 52 -0.95 -10.49 33.43
N THR A 53 0.09 -11.14 33.94
CA THR A 53 1.31 -11.40 33.16
C THR A 53 1.02 -12.26 31.93
N ALA A 54 0.23 -13.32 32.09
CA ALA A 54 -0.16 -14.17 30.97
C ALA A 54 -0.98 -13.42 29.91
N GLU A 55 -1.95 -12.59 30.33
CA GLU A 55 -2.72 -11.73 29.40
C GLU A 55 -1.81 -10.74 28.67
N HIS A 56 -0.87 -10.12 29.40
CA HIS A 56 0.10 -9.19 28.82
C HIS A 56 0.93 -9.86 27.72
N ASP A 57 1.46 -11.05 27.98
CA ASP A 57 2.27 -11.79 27.00
C ASP A 57 1.45 -12.17 25.75
N GLN A 58 0.17 -12.53 25.93
CA GLN A 58 -0.74 -12.75 24.81
C GLN A 58 -0.95 -11.49 23.96
N TYR A 59 -1.17 -10.34 24.60
CA TYR A 59 -1.30 -9.07 23.88
C TYR A 59 -0.02 -8.69 23.15
N GLN A 60 1.15 -8.96 23.76
CA GLN A 60 2.44 -8.71 23.12
C GLN A 60 2.61 -9.57 21.85
N ASN A 61 2.21 -10.83 21.89
CA ASN A 61 2.24 -11.71 20.73
C ASN A 61 1.32 -11.23 19.60
N LEU A 62 0.07 -10.86 19.93
CA LEU A 62 -0.88 -10.31 18.95
C LEU A 62 -0.35 -9.03 18.30
N LEU A 63 0.32 -8.17 19.07
CA LEU A 63 0.93 -6.95 18.57
C LEU A 63 2.08 -7.26 17.61
N ASN A 64 2.93 -8.22 17.95
CA ASN A 64 4.03 -8.67 17.09
C ASN A 64 3.50 -9.26 15.76
N ASP A 65 2.47 -10.10 15.82
CA ASP A 65 1.85 -10.67 14.62
C ASP A 65 1.26 -9.58 13.73
N THR A 66 0.51 -8.66 14.31
CA THR A 66 -0.11 -7.52 13.60
C THR A 66 0.97 -6.66 12.91
N ASN A 67 2.07 -6.37 13.59
CA ASN A 67 3.19 -5.65 13.01
C ASN A 67 3.82 -6.42 11.83
N GLY A 68 3.93 -7.74 11.93
CA GLY A 68 4.35 -8.61 10.83
C GLY A 68 3.46 -8.46 9.60
N TRP A 69 2.15 -8.52 9.78
CA TRP A 69 1.17 -8.31 8.71
C TRP A 69 1.31 -6.92 8.07
N VAL A 70 1.37 -5.85 8.87
CA VAL A 70 1.51 -4.48 8.38
C VAL A 70 2.76 -4.32 7.52
N ASN A 71 3.89 -4.88 7.96
CA ASN A 71 5.13 -4.83 7.19
C ASN A 71 5.01 -5.60 5.86
N ASN A 72 4.35 -6.76 5.87
CA ASN A 72 4.12 -7.53 4.66
C ASN A 72 3.27 -6.73 3.65
N TYR A 73 2.14 -6.15 4.09
CA TYR A 73 1.29 -5.33 3.23
C TYR A 73 2.02 -4.08 2.69
N ARG A 74 2.85 -3.45 3.52
CA ARG A 74 3.69 -2.32 3.08
C ARG A 74 4.63 -2.72 1.95
N ASN A 75 5.26 -3.89 2.05
CA ASN A 75 6.14 -4.39 1.01
C ASN A 75 5.37 -4.68 -0.29
N GLN A 76 4.23 -5.36 -0.20
CA GLN A 76 3.38 -5.61 -1.37
C GLN A 76 2.93 -4.33 -2.07
N LEU A 77 2.56 -3.30 -1.30
CA LEU A 77 2.15 -2.01 -1.84
C LEU A 77 3.31 -1.32 -2.58
N ASN A 78 4.51 -1.38 -2.02
CA ASN A 78 5.70 -0.83 -2.66
C ASN A 78 6.04 -1.57 -3.95
N ASP A 79 5.93 -2.90 -3.97
CA ASP A 79 6.16 -3.70 -5.17
C ASP A 79 5.14 -3.38 -6.27
N SER A 80 3.85 -3.29 -5.92
CA SER A 80 2.79 -2.88 -6.85
C SER A 80 3.02 -1.46 -7.39
N ARG A 81 3.43 -0.53 -6.52
CA ARG A 81 3.79 0.83 -6.94
C ARG A 81 4.95 0.83 -7.93
N ASN A 82 5.98 0.03 -7.69
CA ASN A 82 7.13 -0.10 -8.58
C ASN A 82 6.73 -0.71 -9.94
N GLN A 83 5.84 -1.70 -9.94
CA GLN A 83 5.29 -2.26 -11.18
C GLN A 83 4.50 -1.20 -11.97
N ASN A 84 3.64 -0.44 -11.32
CA ASN A 84 2.88 0.63 -11.96
C ASN A 84 3.78 1.72 -12.56
N LEU A 85 4.85 2.11 -11.86
CA LEU A 85 5.83 3.07 -12.40
C LEU A 85 6.53 2.54 -13.65
N ARG A 86 6.84 1.24 -13.71
CA ARG A 86 7.40 0.59 -14.90
C ARG A 86 6.40 0.57 -16.05
N LEU A 87 5.15 0.20 -15.77
CA LEU A 87 4.08 0.19 -16.77
C LEU A 87 3.82 1.59 -17.33
N GLN A 88 3.81 2.61 -16.49
CA GLN A 88 3.66 3.99 -16.94
C GLN A 88 4.78 4.40 -17.90
N ARG A 89 6.03 4.09 -17.56
CA ARG A 89 7.16 4.38 -18.45
C ARG A 89 7.01 3.68 -19.81
N LEU A 90 6.61 2.42 -19.83
CA LEU A 90 6.39 1.67 -21.06
C LEU A 90 5.24 2.27 -21.90
N LEU A 91 4.18 2.75 -21.26
CA LEU A 91 3.10 3.45 -21.93
C LEU A 91 3.60 4.76 -22.56
N ASP A 92 4.36 5.55 -21.83
CA ASP A 92 4.93 6.82 -22.32
C ASP A 92 5.86 6.56 -23.53
N GLU A 93 6.72 5.55 -23.44
CA GLU A 93 7.61 5.14 -24.53
C GLU A 93 6.84 4.69 -25.78
N SER A 94 5.79 3.89 -25.59
CA SER A 94 4.91 3.42 -26.67
C SER A 94 4.17 4.59 -27.33
N GLN A 95 3.65 5.54 -26.56
CA GLN A 95 3.00 6.74 -27.09
C GLN A 95 3.95 7.55 -27.97
N VAL A 96 5.18 7.79 -27.51
CA VAL A 96 6.20 8.49 -28.29
C VAL A 96 6.52 7.74 -29.59
N GLN A 97 6.61 6.40 -29.55
CA GLN A 97 6.86 5.59 -30.74
C GLN A 97 5.70 5.66 -31.75
N VAL A 98 4.46 5.62 -31.27
CA VAL A 98 3.26 5.76 -32.11
C VAL A 98 3.24 7.14 -32.77
N GLU A 99 3.50 8.22 -32.03
CA GLU A 99 3.56 9.57 -32.59
C GLU A 99 4.64 9.72 -33.66
N ARG A 100 5.84 9.15 -33.43
CA ARG A 100 6.91 9.14 -34.44
C ARG A 100 6.47 8.42 -35.70
N THR A 101 5.90 7.23 -35.55
CA THR A 101 5.43 6.41 -36.68
C THR A 101 4.34 7.13 -37.47
N MET A 102 3.41 7.81 -36.80
CA MET A 102 2.37 8.61 -37.47
C MET A 102 3.00 9.73 -38.31
N ARG A 103 3.93 10.52 -37.73
CA ARG A 103 4.62 11.60 -38.46
C ARG A 103 5.41 11.08 -39.66
N GLU A 104 6.12 9.97 -39.51
CA GLU A 104 6.85 9.34 -40.61
C GLU A 104 5.93 8.91 -41.75
N ARG A 105 4.75 8.35 -41.44
CA ARG A 105 3.75 8.00 -42.45
C ARG A 105 3.18 9.23 -43.16
N ASP A 106 2.87 10.28 -42.42
CA ASP A 106 2.36 11.52 -42.99
C ASP A 106 3.39 12.17 -43.92
N ASN A 107 4.66 12.19 -43.52
CA ASN A 107 5.76 12.68 -44.35
C ASN A 107 5.92 11.84 -45.63
N ALA A 108 5.97 10.52 -45.52
CA ALA A 108 6.09 9.62 -46.67
C ALA A 108 4.91 9.78 -47.64
N GLN A 109 3.70 9.97 -47.11
CA GLN A 109 2.52 10.23 -47.94
C GLN A 109 2.60 11.60 -48.63
N GLY A 110 3.09 12.63 -47.94
CA GLY A 110 3.36 13.95 -48.50
C GLY A 110 4.37 13.91 -49.64
N GLU A 111 5.50 13.23 -49.45
CA GLU A 111 6.53 13.02 -50.47
C GLU A 111 5.97 12.30 -51.70
N ARG A 112 5.18 11.23 -51.49
CA ARG A 112 4.52 10.49 -52.57
C ARG A 112 3.59 11.39 -53.39
N ASN A 113 2.80 12.24 -52.74
CA ASN A 113 1.90 13.16 -53.41
C ASN A 113 2.66 14.19 -54.26
N LEU A 114 3.76 14.75 -53.72
CA LEU A 114 4.62 15.68 -54.46
C LEU A 114 5.27 15.01 -55.68
N ALA A 115 5.76 13.78 -55.55
CA ALA A 115 6.33 13.03 -56.67
C ALA A 115 5.30 12.79 -57.80
N ILE A 116 4.05 12.44 -57.45
CA ILE A 116 2.96 12.29 -58.42
C ILE A 116 2.66 13.63 -59.13
N LEU A 117 2.63 14.73 -58.39
CA LEU A 117 2.41 16.06 -58.97
C LEU A 117 3.54 16.46 -59.94
N ALA A 118 4.80 16.24 -59.55
CA ALA A 118 5.97 16.50 -60.40
C ALA A 118 5.89 15.70 -61.71
N TYR A 119 5.65 14.39 -61.61
CA TYR A 119 5.47 13.51 -62.78
C TYR A 119 4.35 13.98 -63.72
N ASN A 120 3.18 14.33 -63.16
CA ASN A 120 2.05 14.79 -63.95
C ASN A 120 2.35 16.13 -64.65
N ASN A 121 3.08 17.03 -63.99
CA ASN A 121 3.50 18.31 -64.57
C ASN A 121 4.53 18.12 -65.68
N GLU A 122 5.51 17.24 -65.51
CA GLU A 122 6.46 16.87 -66.57
C GLU A 122 5.72 16.28 -67.77
N LYS A 123 4.83 15.32 -67.56
CA LYS A 123 4.02 14.71 -68.63
C LYS A 123 3.19 15.75 -69.38
N LYS A 124 2.62 16.74 -68.69
CA LYS A 124 1.91 17.87 -69.33
C LYS A 124 2.86 18.74 -70.16
N LYS A 125 4.03 19.10 -69.63
CA LYS A 125 5.04 19.87 -70.36
C LYS A 125 5.51 19.13 -71.61
N SER A 126 5.82 17.83 -71.51
CA SER A 126 6.22 17.01 -72.66
C SER A 126 5.15 16.95 -73.74
N ARG A 127 3.86 16.83 -73.38
CA ARG A 127 2.76 16.92 -74.37
C ARG A 127 2.72 18.29 -75.05
N CYS A 128 2.84 19.37 -74.27
CA CYS A 128 2.84 20.74 -74.81
C CYS A 128 3.97 20.94 -75.84
N TRP A 129 5.17 20.46 -75.53
CA TRP A 129 6.29 20.46 -76.47
C TRP A 129 5.98 19.63 -77.73
N TYR A 130 5.49 18.40 -77.58
CA TYR A 130 5.15 17.53 -78.71
C TYR A 130 4.14 18.17 -79.69
N PHE A 131 3.07 18.79 -79.16
CA PHE A 131 2.12 19.52 -79.99
C PHE A 131 2.74 20.78 -80.63
N SER A 132 3.61 21.50 -79.92
CA SER A 132 4.31 22.66 -80.48
C SER A 132 5.27 22.30 -81.63
N TYR A 133 5.90 21.12 -81.60
CA TYR A 133 6.70 20.63 -82.72
C TYR A 133 5.82 20.20 -83.92
N GLN A 134 4.70 19.49 -83.68
CA GLN A 134 3.78 19.08 -84.75
C GLN A 134 3.12 20.26 -85.49
N ASP A 135 2.78 21.35 -84.78
CA ASP A 135 2.18 22.53 -85.40
C ASP A 135 3.20 23.33 -86.23
N LYS A 136 4.49 23.29 -85.89
CA LYS A 136 5.55 23.91 -86.69
C LYS A 136 5.83 23.15 -87.98
N ASP A 137 5.71 21.83 -87.96
CA ASP A 137 5.90 20.98 -89.15
C ASP A 137 4.68 21.01 -90.10
N ARG A 138 3.54 21.56 -89.68
CA ARG A 138 2.31 21.69 -90.49
C ARG A 138 2.23 22.95 -91.36
N HIS A 139 3.20 23.85 -91.26
CA HIS A 139 3.26 25.13 -91.99
C HIS A 139 4.38 25.20 -93.04
N VAL A 140 4.74 24.05 -93.65
CA VAL A 140 5.58 23.98 -94.87
C VAL A 140 4.71 23.72 -96.09
#